data_AF-A0A0M2VI23-F1
#
_entry.id   AF-A0A0M2VI23-F1
#
_cell.length_a   1.000
_cell.length_b   1.000
_cell.length_c   1.000
_cell.angle_alpha   90.00
_cell.angle_beta   90.00
_cell.angle_gamma   90.00
#
_symmetry.space_group_name_H-M   'P 1'
#
loop_
_entity.id
_entity.type
_entity.pdbx_description
1 polymer ?
#
loop_
_entity_poly.entity_id
_entity_poly.type
_entity_poly.pdbx_seq_one_letter_code
_entity_poly.pdbx_strand_id
1 'polypeptide(L)'
;MTQTFTDLAERCDILWQQRLSLCNSDYITLSQLQQHDQHLLQSVQLCQRYLVPVEHDIPLWLSALLDNSAGELTTLLALPLALPAQCLLAELWLALKHTTAAHYTKQYCRPEHSPLLCLLATKPMAADVFQKMLALDIRSAIQLTGLCGLTEQRVSLRALSTDTCLSTSVRAELHFNLYLLGQPADKFELLQQLLTADSLTPRQLQLLLLAANADDKIRIINALSLVDTTLAINAMGFSGLSKFCPLLLELNKQPEYQVATQSALITMLGALVTAALQRDQQTTIAATLLSEERLIAGVAPARHNLAALWRSGNPRQRFASAALRVLQQPGLPLAEPTSWRGGVWPVA
;
A
#
# COMPACT_ATOMS: atom_id res chain seq x y z
N MET A 1 7.35 16.50 -40.42
CA MET A 1 7.84 16.87 -39.08
C MET A 1 8.38 15.61 -38.44
N THR A 2 9.69 15.45 -38.40
CA THR A 2 10.38 14.37 -37.70
C THR A 2 10.29 14.64 -36.20
N GLN A 3 9.27 14.08 -35.52
CA GLN A 3 9.39 13.80 -34.10
C GLN A 3 10.56 12.82 -33.99
N THR A 4 11.72 13.32 -33.57
CA THR A 4 12.94 12.51 -33.46
C THR A 4 12.72 11.47 -32.37
N PHE A 5 13.17 10.24 -32.58
CA PHE A 5 12.96 9.12 -31.66
C PHE A 5 13.48 9.41 -30.22
N THR A 6 14.39 10.38 -30.06
CA THR A 6 14.80 10.98 -28.77
C THR A 6 13.64 11.58 -27.96
N ASP A 7 12.69 12.26 -28.62
CA ASP A 7 11.48 12.85 -28.00
C ASP A 7 10.57 11.75 -27.41
N LEU A 8 10.59 10.54 -27.99
CA LEU A 8 9.81 9.42 -27.48
C LEU A 8 10.37 8.87 -26.16
N ALA A 9 11.70 8.70 -26.07
CA ALA A 9 12.36 8.25 -24.85
C ALA A 9 12.20 9.28 -23.72
N GLU A 10 12.37 10.57 -24.03
CA GLU A 10 12.20 11.68 -23.08
C GLU A 10 10.77 11.75 -22.55
N ARG A 11 9.76 11.70 -23.43
CA ARG A 11 8.34 11.66 -23.01
C ARG A 11 8.04 10.45 -22.13
N CYS A 12 8.63 9.30 -22.46
CA CYS A 12 8.45 8.09 -21.68
C CYS A 12 9.06 8.24 -20.27
N ASP A 13 10.21 8.88 -20.15
CA ASP A 13 10.84 9.19 -18.86
C ASP A 13 10.03 10.18 -18.03
N ILE A 14 9.49 11.23 -18.66
CA ILE A 14 8.61 12.18 -17.99
C ILE A 14 7.37 11.46 -17.43
N LEU A 15 6.74 10.57 -18.20
CA LEU A 15 5.62 9.78 -17.71
C LEU A 15 6.03 8.88 -16.54
N TRP A 16 7.18 8.21 -16.62
CA TRP A 16 7.71 7.40 -15.52
C TRP A 16 7.91 8.22 -14.23
N GLN A 17 8.59 9.37 -14.33
CA GLN A 17 8.82 10.27 -13.19
C GLN A 17 7.51 10.80 -12.60
N GLN A 18 6.54 11.17 -13.46
CA GLN A 18 5.20 11.54 -13.02
C GLN A 18 4.54 10.40 -12.25
N ARG A 19 4.63 9.15 -12.75
CA ARG A 19 4.01 8.00 -12.09
C ARG A 19 4.58 7.75 -10.70
N LEU A 20 5.89 7.92 -10.53
CA LEU A 20 6.56 7.81 -9.23
C LEU A 20 6.09 8.90 -8.27
N SER A 21 5.87 10.13 -8.75
CA SER A 21 5.29 11.21 -7.95
C SER A 21 3.83 10.95 -7.57
N LEU A 22 3.04 10.41 -8.50
CA LEU A 22 1.62 10.11 -8.29
C LEU A 22 1.37 9.05 -7.19
N CYS A 23 2.30 8.13 -6.93
CA CYS A 23 2.23 7.20 -5.80
C CYS A 23 2.00 7.93 -4.47
N ASN A 24 2.56 9.12 -4.32
CA ASN A 24 2.50 9.93 -3.11
C ASN A 24 1.47 11.06 -3.20
N SER A 25 0.71 11.14 -4.29
CA SER A 25 -0.28 12.18 -4.50
C SER A 25 -1.53 11.92 -3.66
N ASP A 26 -1.90 12.91 -2.86
CA ASP A 26 -3.11 12.88 -2.03
C ASP A 26 -4.40 13.12 -2.83
N TYR A 27 -4.29 13.47 -4.11
CA TYR A 27 -5.38 13.97 -4.94
C TYR A 27 -5.66 13.12 -6.18
N ILE A 28 -4.79 12.15 -6.50
CA ILE A 28 -4.95 11.34 -7.70
C ILE A 28 -6.13 10.37 -7.53
N THR A 29 -7.09 10.41 -8.46
CA THR A 29 -8.19 9.44 -8.48
C THR A 29 -7.73 8.13 -9.11
N LEU A 30 -8.48 7.04 -8.87
CA LEU A 30 -8.21 5.75 -9.52
C LEU A 30 -8.24 5.85 -11.05
N SER A 31 -9.23 6.55 -11.60
CA SER A 31 -9.37 6.69 -13.06
C SER A 31 -8.21 7.47 -13.69
N GLN A 32 -7.77 8.55 -13.04
CA GLN A 32 -6.60 9.32 -13.50
C GLN A 32 -5.32 8.49 -13.44
N LEU A 33 -5.14 7.71 -12.36
CA LEU A 33 -4.00 6.81 -12.24
C LEU A 33 -4.01 5.73 -13.33
N GLN A 34 -5.16 5.13 -13.61
CA GLN A 34 -5.32 4.11 -14.66
C GLN A 34 -5.08 4.67 -16.06
N GLN A 35 -5.55 5.88 -16.34
CA GLN A 35 -5.26 6.58 -17.59
C GLN A 35 -3.77 6.84 -17.73
N HIS A 36 -3.12 7.32 -16.66
CA HIS A 36 -1.68 7.55 -16.64
C HIS A 36 -0.89 6.27 -16.90
N ASP A 37 -1.22 5.18 -16.20
CA ASP A 37 -0.60 3.85 -16.40
C ASP A 37 -0.79 3.35 -17.83
N GLN A 38 -1.96 3.58 -18.43
CA GLN A 38 -2.22 3.23 -19.83
C GLN A 38 -1.37 4.05 -20.80
N HIS A 39 -1.23 5.36 -20.58
CA HIS A 39 -0.37 6.22 -21.39
C HIS A 39 1.09 5.82 -21.27
N LEU A 40 1.58 5.51 -20.07
CA LEU A 40 2.94 5.02 -19.85
C LEU A 40 3.17 3.70 -20.59
N LEU A 41 2.25 2.73 -20.46
CA LEU A 41 2.33 1.44 -21.14
C LEU A 41 2.40 1.62 -22.67
N GLN A 42 1.53 2.47 -23.23
CA GLN A 42 1.51 2.76 -24.67
C GLN A 42 2.81 3.42 -25.12
N SER A 43 3.33 4.39 -24.38
CA SER A 43 4.62 5.03 -24.68
C SER A 43 5.77 4.02 -24.68
N VAL A 44 5.84 3.12 -23.70
CA VAL A 44 6.86 2.07 -23.67
C VAL A 44 6.71 1.10 -24.84
N GLN A 45 5.49 0.73 -25.23
CA GLN A 45 5.25 -0.11 -26.40
C GLN A 45 5.69 0.57 -27.71
N LEU A 46 5.50 1.89 -27.82
CA LEU A 46 6.04 2.66 -28.95
C LEU A 46 7.56 2.65 -28.92
N CYS A 47 8.19 2.83 -27.75
CA CYS A 47 9.64 2.72 -27.58
C CYS A 47 10.13 1.34 -28.04
N GLN A 48 9.51 0.25 -27.60
CA GLN A 48 9.84 -1.12 -28.01
C GLN A 48 9.76 -1.35 -29.52
N ARG A 49 8.87 -0.64 -30.21
CA ARG A 49 8.67 -0.78 -31.64
C ARG A 49 9.62 0.05 -32.49
N TYR A 50 10.03 1.21 -31.99
CA TYR A 50 10.67 2.24 -32.82
C TYR A 50 12.06 2.69 -32.34
N LEU A 51 12.42 2.46 -31.06
CA LEU A 51 13.76 2.78 -30.56
C LEU A 51 14.70 1.61 -30.78
N VAL A 52 15.83 1.90 -31.43
CA VAL A 52 16.97 0.98 -31.50
C VAL A 52 17.88 1.30 -30.31
N PRO A 53 18.15 0.34 -29.40
CA PRO A 53 18.88 0.57 -28.14
C PRO A 53 20.30 1.15 -28.27
N VAL A 54 20.89 1.09 -29.46
CA VAL A 54 22.33 1.30 -29.69
C VAL A 54 22.71 2.78 -29.85
N GLU A 55 21.75 3.68 -30.09
CA GLU A 55 22.07 5.04 -30.59
C GLU A 55 21.60 6.20 -29.71
N HIS A 56 20.92 5.96 -28.58
CA HIS A 56 20.19 7.01 -27.87
C HIS A 56 20.54 7.06 -26.37
N ASP A 57 20.59 8.27 -25.80
CA ASP A 57 20.76 8.53 -24.37
C ASP A 57 19.45 8.17 -23.64
N ILE A 58 19.19 6.86 -23.51
CA ILE A 58 17.96 6.29 -22.96
C ILE A 58 18.14 6.07 -21.45
N PRO A 59 17.16 6.43 -20.61
CA PRO A 59 17.18 6.11 -19.18
C PRO A 59 17.42 4.61 -18.93
N LEU A 60 18.21 4.29 -17.90
CA LEU A 60 18.59 2.90 -17.58
C LEU A 60 17.40 1.96 -17.43
N TRP A 61 16.32 2.43 -16.78
CA TRP A 61 15.10 1.64 -16.58
C TRP A 61 14.40 1.30 -17.92
N LEU A 62 14.40 2.25 -18.86
CA LEU A 62 13.78 2.06 -20.17
C LEU A 62 14.67 1.16 -21.03
N SER A 63 15.98 1.37 -21.03
CA SER A 63 16.94 0.49 -21.70
C SER A 63 16.77 -0.97 -21.25
N ALA A 64 16.65 -1.21 -19.94
CA ALA A 64 16.41 -2.54 -19.40
C ALA A 64 15.07 -3.17 -19.82
N LEU A 65 14.01 -2.37 -20.05
CA LEU A 65 12.73 -2.87 -20.58
C LEU A 65 12.73 -3.12 -22.09
N LEU A 66 13.58 -2.39 -22.83
CA LEU A 66 13.74 -2.52 -24.28
C LEU A 66 14.64 -3.68 -24.65
N ASP A 67 15.58 -4.04 -23.77
CA ASP A 67 16.43 -5.21 -23.95
C ASP A 67 15.61 -6.50 -23.86
N ASN A 68 15.21 -7.00 -25.02
CA ASN A 68 14.50 -8.28 -25.16
C ASN A 68 15.42 -9.49 -25.04
N SER A 69 16.75 -9.31 -24.91
CA SER A 69 17.74 -10.38 -25.03
C SER A 69 18.01 -11.16 -23.75
N ALA A 70 17.49 -10.73 -22.60
CA ALA A 70 17.44 -11.55 -21.39
C ALA A 70 16.03 -11.53 -20.80
N GLY A 71 15.34 -12.67 -20.85
CA GLY A 71 14.03 -12.89 -20.24
C GLY A 71 14.06 -12.90 -18.71
N GLU A 72 14.92 -12.12 -18.06
CA GLU A 72 15.09 -12.17 -16.63
C GLU A 72 14.72 -10.85 -15.96
N LEU A 73 13.73 -10.90 -15.08
CA LEU A 73 13.41 -9.76 -14.21
C LEU A 73 14.66 -9.33 -13.40
N THR A 74 15.63 -10.21 -13.18
CA THR A 74 16.89 -9.93 -12.44
C THR A 74 17.63 -8.70 -12.92
N THR A 75 17.68 -8.42 -14.22
CA THR A 75 18.32 -7.20 -14.75
C THR A 75 17.51 -5.95 -14.41
N LEU A 76 16.17 -6.03 -14.41
CA LEU A 76 15.30 -4.95 -13.94
C LEU A 76 15.42 -4.72 -12.43
N LEU A 77 15.63 -5.79 -11.66
CA LEU A 77 15.76 -5.74 -10.20
C LEU A 77 17.14 -5.28 -9.74
N ALA A 78 18.16 -5.48 -10.56
CA ALA A 78 19.51 -5.00 -10.29
C ALA A 78 19.64 -3.48 -10.46
N LEU A 79 18.63 -2.79 -11.01
CA LEU A 79 18.65 -1.35 -11.16
C LEU A 79 18.65 -0.64 -9.79
N PRO A 80 19.42 0.44 -9.63
CA PRO A 80 19.53 1.20 -8.37
C PRO A 80 18.31 2.10 -8.15
N LEU A 81 17.12 1.49 -8.15
CA LEU A 81 15.83 2.14 -7.94
C LEU A 81 15.34 1.82 -6.52
N ALA A 82 14.58 2.74 -5.92
CA ALA A 82 13.92 2.46 -4.65
C ALA A 82 12.90 1.32 -4.83
N LEU A 83 12.65 0.53 -3.78
CA LEU A 83 11.76 -0.65 -3.84
C LEU A 83 10.36 -0.36 -4.45
N PRO A 84 9.68 0.77 -4.15
CA PRO A 84 8.41 1.10 -4.80
C PRO A 84 8.53 1.29 -6.32
N ALA A 85 9.64 1.88 -6.77
CA ALA A 85 9.92 2.05 -8.20
C ALA A 85 10.28 0.71 -8.87
N GLN A 86 11.01 -0.17 -8.18
CA GLN A 86 11.27 -1.54 -8.66
C GLN A 86 9.96 -2.35 -8.78
N CYS A 87 9.05 -2.22 -7.82
CA CYS A 87 7.73 -2.85 -7.88
C CYS A 87 6.92 -2.37 -9.10
N LEU A 88 6.84 -1.05 -9.29
CA LEU A 88 6.15 -0.47 -10.44
C LEU A 88 6.77 -0.93 -11.77
N LEU A 89 8.09 -0.99 -11.85
CA LEU A 89 8.81 -1.44 -13.04
C LEU A 89 8.50 -2.91 -13.36
N ALA A 90 8.45 -3.76 -12.32
CA ALA A 90 8.08 -5.16 -12.47
C ALA A 90 6.62 -5.34 -12.93
N GLU A 91 5.68 -4.57 -12.36
CA GLU A 91 4.27 -4.60 -12.79
C GLU A 91 4.10 -4.12 -14.25
N LEU A 92 4.83 -3.07 -14.64
CA LEU A 92 4.87 -2.58 -16.02
C LEU A 92 5.44 -3.64 -16.98
N TRP A 93 6.55 -4.29 -16.61
CA TRP A 93 7.12 -5.38 -17.39
C TRP A 93 6.13 -6.55 -17.55
N LEU A 94 5.45 -6.96 -16.47
CA LEU A 94 4.41 -7.98 -16.52
C LEU A 94 3.26 -7.58 -17.47
N ALA A 95 2.84 -6.32 -17.42
CA ALA A 95 1.82 -5.78 -18.31
C ALA A 95 2.26 -5.80 -19.79
N LEU A 96 3.54 -5.55 -20.07
CA LEU A 96 4.12 -5.57 -21.42
C LEU A 96 4.27 -6.99 -21.98
N LYS A 97 4.73 -7.95 -21.16
CA LYS A 97 4.95 -9.34 -21.58
C LYS A 97 3.65 -10.17 -21.63
N HIS A 98 2.53 -9.62 -21.17
CA HIS A 98 1.27 -10.34 -21.00
C HIS A 98 1.40 -11.60 -20.13
N THR A 99 2.39 -11.61 -19.23
CA THR A 99 2.69 -12.72 -18.32
C THR A 99 2.02 -12.49 -16.98
N THR A 100 1.62 -13.58 -16.31
CA THR A 100 1.10 -13.51 -14.94
C THR A 100 2.24 -13.38 -13.94
N ALA A 101 2.00 -12.72 -12.81
CA ALA A 101 2.96 -12.63 -11.72
C ALA A 101 3.43 -14.04 -11.24
N ALA A 102 2.62 -15.08 -11.44
CA ALA A 102 2.93 -16.48 -11.11
C ALA A 102 4.14 -17.04 -11.88
N HIS A 103 4.39 -16.52 -13.09
CA HIS A 103 5.57 -16.86 -13.88
C HIS A 103 6.85 -16.42 -13.15
N TYR A 104 6.85 -15.21 -12.60
CA TYR A 104 7.99 -14.62 -11.92
C TYR A 104 8.33 -15.36 -10.61
N THR A 105 7.34 -15.66 -9.78
CA THR A 105 7.56 -16.38 -8.51
C THR A 105 8.17 -17.76 -8.68
N LYS A 106 7.87 -18.46 -9.79
CA LYS A 106 8.42 -19.80 -10.05
C LYS A 106 9.89 -19.75 -10.44
N GLN A 107 10.31 -18.65 -11.07
CA GLN A 107 11.67 -18.48 -11.58
C GLN A 107 12.59 -17.82 -10.54
N TYR A 108 12.05 -16.98 -9.65
CA TYR A 108 12.84 -16.17 -8.74
C TYR A 108 12.33 -16.28 -7.31
N CYS A 109 12.96 -17.15 -6.52
CA CYS A 109 12.86 -17.18 -5.05
C CYS A 109 14.27 -17.04 -4.49
N ARG A 110 14.77 -15.80 -4.40
CA ARG A 110 16.05 -15.48 -3.76
C ARG A 110 15.81 -14.52 -2.61
N PRO A 111 16.61 -14.56 -1.52
CA PRO A 111 16.47 -13.64 -0.40
C PRO A 111 16.52 -12.16 -0.83
N GLU A 112 17.37 -11.82 -1.81
CA GLU A 112 17.48 -10.45 -2.33
C GLU A 112 16.21 -9.91 -3.02
N HIS A 113 15.34 -10.80 -3.50
CA HIS A 113 14.09 -10.44 -4.19
C HIS A 113 12.85 -10.62 -3.30
N SER A 114 13.04 -11.07 -2.06
CA SER A 114 11.95 -11.39 -1.15
C SER A 114 11.00 -10.22 -0.86
N PRO A 115 11.45 -8.96 -0.67
CA PRO A 115 10.53 -7.86 -0.37
C PRO A 115 9.67 -7.50 -1.60
N LEU A 116 10.23 -7.62 -2.80
CA LEU A 116 9.50 -7.40 -4.04
C LEU A 116 8.45 -8.49 -4.27
N LEU A 117 8.80 -9.75 -4.00
CA LEU A 117 7.85 -10.87 -4.11
C LEU A 117 6.63 -10.65 -3.20
N CYS A 118 6.82 -10.10 -1.99
CA CYS A 118 5.72 -9.72 -1.11
C CYS A 118 4.76 -8.69 -1.71
N LEU A 119 5.26 -7.77 -2.55
CA LEU A 119 4.47 -6.72 -3.17
C LEU A 119 3.75 -7.20 -4.44
N LEU A 120 4.35 -8.13 -5.19
CA LEU A 120 3.81 -8.62 -6.47
C LEU A 120 2.94 -9.86 -6.36
N ALA A 121 3.03 -10.61 -5.26
CA ALA A 121 2.37 -11.89 -5.16
C ALA A 121 0.84 -11.76 -5.10
N THR A 122 0.17 -12.62 -5.86
CA THR A 122 -1.26 -12.87 -5.67
C THR A 122 -1.46 -13.94 -4.60
N LYS A 123 -2.64 -14.00 -3.99
CA LYS A 123 -2.98 -15.01 -2.98
C LYS A 123 -2.63 -16.46 -3.37
N PRO A 124 -3.01 -17.00 -4.55
CA PRO A 124 -2.63 -18.37 -4.92
C PRO A 124 -1.12 -18.54 -5.03
N MET A 125 -0.41 -17.55 -5.59
CA MET A 125 1.04 -17.60 -5.69
C MET A 125 1.72 -17.59 -4.32
N ALA A 126 1.22 -16.76 -3.41
CA ALA A 126 1.74 -16.64 -2.06
C ALA A 126 1.65 -17.98 -1.32
N ALA A 127 0.54 -18.72 -1.51
CA ALA A 127 0.37 -20.05 -0.95
C ALA A 127 1.41 -21.04 -1.51
N ASP A 128 1.65 -21.03 -2.82
CA ASP A 128 2.59 -21.93 -3.51
C ASP A 128 4.05 -21.71 -3.07
N VAL A 129 4.45 -20.45 -2.83
CA VAL A 129 5.84 -20.12 -2.50
C VAL A 129 6.14 -20.03 -1.01
N PHE A 130 5.11 -20.06 -0.15
CA PHE A 130 5.25 -19.83 1.29
C PHE A 130 6.34 -20.69 1.94
N GLN A 131 6.32 -22.01 1.71
CA GLN A 131 7.30 -22.92 2.34
C GLN A 131 8.74 -22.64 1.88
N LYS A 132 8.93 -22.32 0.60
CA LYS A 132 10.25 -21.95 0.07
C LYS A 132 10.72 -20.62 0.66
N MET A 133 9.83 -19.64 0.73
CA MET A 133 10.13 -18.33 1.33
C MET A 133 10.45 -18.46 2.81
N LEU A 134 9.75 -19.32 3.55
CA LEU A 134 10.00 -19.53 4.98
C LEU A 134 11.43 -20.06 5.23
N ALA A 135 11.95 -20.90 4.33
CA ALA A 135 13.33 -21.40 4.42
C ALA A 135 14.40 -20.37 3.98
N LEU A 136 14.04 -19.42 3.12
CA LEU A 136 14.98 -18.43 2.55
C LEU A 136 15.01 -17.11 3.30
N ASP A 137 13.84 -16.56 3.61
CA ASP A 137 13.62 -15.32 4.32
C ASP A 137 12.28 -15.38 5.09
N ILE A 138 12.40 -15.71 6.37
CA ILE A 138 11.29 -15.85 7.31
C ILE A 138 10.46 -14.55 7.38
N ARG A 139 11.10 -13.37 7.37
CA ARG A 139 10.40 -12.09 7.50
C ARG A 139 9.46 -11.87 6.31
N SER A 140 9.97 -12.08 5.11
CA SER A 140 9.16 -11.93 3.89
C SER A 140 8.08 -13.01 3.81
N ALA A 141 8.34 -14.24 4.23
CA ALA A 141 7.30 -15.27 4.30
C ALA A 141 6.14 -14.85 5.22
N ILE A 142 6.46 -14.27 6.38
CA ILE A 142 5.47 -13.72 7.33
C ILE A 142 4.67 -12.58 6.69
N GLN A 143 5.34 -11.59 6.11
CA GLN A 143 4.68 -10.46 5.46
C GLN A 143 3.78 -10.90 4.30
N LEU A 144 4.30 -11.78 3.43
CA LEU A 144 3.58 -12.39 2.33
C LEU A 144 2.28 -13.06 2.80
N THR A 145 2.34 -13.85 3.87
CA THR A 145 1.15 -14.53 4.39
C THR A 145 0.07 -13.57 4.91
N GLY A 146 0.46 -12.54 5.67
CA GLY A 146 -0.50 -11.57 6.20
C GLY A 146 -1.09 -10.67 5.11
N LEU A 147 -0.24 -10.14 4.22
CA LEU A 147 -0.67 -9.28 3.10
C LEU A 147 -1.56 -10.02 2.11
N CYS A 148 -1.31 -11.30 1.83
CA CYS A 148 -2.15 -12.09 0.92
C CYS A 148 -3.35 -12.76 1.58
N GLY A 149 -3.53 -12.63 2.91
CA GLY A 149 -4.65 -13.26 3.62
C GLY A 149 -4.60 -14.79 3.63
N LEU A 150 -3.43 -15.38 3.85
CA LEU A 150 -3.25 -16.85 3.89
C LEU A 150 -3.64 -17.45 5.26
N THR A 151 -4.94 -17.48 5.55
CA THR A 151 -5.48 -17.96 6.84
C THR A 151 -5.12 -19.41 7.15
N GLU A 152 -4.92 -20.25 6.13
CA GLU A 152 -4.49 -21.65 6.26
C GLU A 152 -3.10 -21.77 6.92
N GLN A 153 -2.22 -20.78 6.72
CA GLN A 153 -0.85 -20.79 7.29
C GLN A 153 -0.78 -20.28 8.72
N ARG A 154 -1.90 -19.83 9.30
CA ARG A 154 -1.95 -19.26 10.65
C ARG A 154 -1.43 -20.22 11.73
N VAL A 155 -1.66 -21.53 11.58
CA VAL A 155 -1.16 -22.53 12.54
C VAL A 155 0.37 -22.61 12.50
N SER A 156 0.95 -22.67 11.30
CA SER A 156 2.40 -22.66 11.08
C SER A 156 3.04 -21.38 11.66
N LEU A 157 2.44 -20.22 11.42
CA LEU A 157 2.91 -18.94 11.95
C LEU A 157 2.81 -18.86 13.48
N ARG A 158 1.77 -19.44 14.10
CA ARG A 158 1.68 -19.52 15.56
C ARG A 158 2.79 -20.39 16.15
N ALA A 159 3.15 -21.49 15.51
CA ALA A 159 4.27 -22.31 15.96
C ALA A 159 5.60 -21.54 15.90
N LEU A 160 5.79 -20.65 14.92
CA LEU A 160 6.97 -19.77 14.86
C LEU A 160 7.00 -18.76 16.02
N SER A 161 5.86 -18.36 16.58
CA SER A 161 5.83 -17.37 17.67
C SER A 161 6.46 -17.86 18.98
N THR A 162 6.56 -19.19 19.15
CA THR A 162 7.24 -19.81 20.29
C THR A 162 8.75 -19.95 20.07
N ASP A 163 9.25 -19.63 18.88
CA ASP A 163 10.67 -19.68 18.58
C ASP A 163 11.41 -18.50 19.21
N THR A 164 12.30 -18.82 20.16
CA THR A 164 13.12 -17.85 20.88
C THR A 164 14.27 -17.32 20.03
N CYS A 165 14.64 -18.00 18.94
CA CYS A 165 15.73 -17.60 18.04
C CYS A 165 15.35 -16.46 17.09
N LEU A 166 14.05 -16.12 16.96
CA LEU A 166 13.61 -15.01 16.12
C LEU A 166 14.04 -13.66 16.70
N SER A 167 14.50 -12.77 15.82
CA SER A 167 14.79 -11.38 16.18
C SER A 167 13.52 -10.65 16.64
N THR A 168 13.69 -9.57 17.40
CA THR A 168 12.58 -8.72 17.86
C THR A 168 11.75 -8.17 16.71
N SER A 169 12.39 -7.77 15.60
CA SER A 169 11.72 -7.27 14.39
C SER A 169 10.89 -8.34 13.68
N VAL A 170 11.44 -9.54 13.50
CA VAL A 170 10.69 -10.65 12.88
C VAL A 170 9.52 -11.07 13.76
N ARG A 171 9.70 -11.07 15.09
CA ARG A 171 8.62 -11.38 16.05
C ARG A 171 7.51 -10.33 16.03
N ALA A 172 7.85 -9.04 15.97
CA ALA A 172 6.85 -7.97 15.88
C ALA A 172 6.04 -8.06 14.57
N GLU A 173 6.71 -8.30 13.44
CA GLU A 173 6.07 -8.54 12.14
C GLU A 173 5.18 -9.79 12.18
N LEU A 174 5.62 -10.86 12.85
CA LEU A 174 4.83 -12.09 13.03
C LEU A 174 3.51 -11.81 13.76
N HIS A 175 3.56 -11.11 14.89
CA HIS A 175 2.36 -10.78 15.65
C HIS A 175 1.41 -9.87 14.88
N PHE A 176 1.95 -8.89 14.13
CA PHE A 176 1.15 -8.03 13.27
C PHE A 176 0.47 -8.81 12.12
N ASN A 177 1.19 -9.70 11.44
CA ASN A 177 0.63 -10.48 10.33
C ASN A 177 -0.36 -11.54 10.84
N LEU A 178 -0.15 -12.14 12.01
CA LEU A 178 -1.14 -12.99 12.67
C LEU A 178 -2.43 -12.23 12.98
N TYR A 179 -2.32 -10.96 13.39
CA TYR A 179 -3.47 -10.08 13.60
C TYR A 179 -4.26 -9.83 12.30
N LEU A 180 -3.59 -9.56 11.18
CA LEU A 180 -4.24 -9.45 9.87
C LEU A 180 -4.97 -10.74 9.45
N LEU A 181 -4.44 -11.90 9.86
CA LEU A 181 -5.06 -13.22 9.65
C LEU A 181 -6.17 -13.53 10.66
N GLY A 182 -6.64 -12.53 11.42
CA GLY A 182 -7.77 -12.64 12.34
C GLY A 182 -7.43 -13.21 13.70
N GLN A 183 -6.15 -13.24 14.10
CA GLN A 183 -5.79 -13.53 15.48
C GLN A 183 -6.14 -12.34 16.38
N PRO A 184 -6.88 -12.54 17.49
CA PRO A 184 -7.12 -11.48 18.45
C PRO A 184 -5.81 -10.95 19.03
N ALA A 185 -5.69 -9.63 19.11
CA ALA A 185 -4.55 -8.93 19.70
C ALA A 185 -4.98 -7.54 20.21
N ASP A 186 -4.26 -7.05 21.23
CA ASP A 186 -4.29 -5.66 21.67
C ASP A 186 -3.50 -4.81 20.67
N LYS A 187 -4.13 -3.76 20.15
CA LYS A 187 -3.58 -2.93 19.06
C LYS A 187 -2.48 -2.03 19.59
N PHE A 188 -2.57 -1.62 20.85
CA PHE A 188 -1.55 -0.83 21.52
C PHE A 188 -0.32 -1.68 21.82
N GLU A 189 -0.49 -2.92 22.28
CA GLU A 189 0.65 -3.83 22.48
C GLU A 189 1.37 -4.14 21.17
N LEU A 190 0.62 -4.42 20.09
CA LEU A 190 1.20 -4.61 18.75
C LEU A 190 1.98 -3.38 18.28
N LEU A 191 1.43 -2.17 18.51
CA LEU A 191 2.13 -0.93 18.20
C LEU A 191 3.45 -0.84 18.98
N GLN A 192 3.43 -1.11 20.29
CA GLN A 192 4.63 -1.06 21.11
C GLN A 192 5.69 -2.05 20.62
N GLN A 193 5.29 -3.28 20.27
CA GLN A 193 6.22 -4.28 19.71
C GLN A 193 6.84 -3.79 18.40
N LEU A 194 6.04 -3.22 17.49
CA LEU A 194 6.53 -2.70 16.22
C LEU A 194 7.44 -1.48 16.39
N LEU A 195 7.11 -0.58 17.33
CA LEU A 195 7.92 0.59 17.67
C LEU A 195 9.26 0.20 18.29
N THR A 196 9.25 -0.66 19.31
CA THR A 196 10.49 -1.12 19.99
C THR A 196 11.41 -1.90 19.04
N ALA A 197 10.85 -2.49 17.99
CA ALA A 197 11.62 -3.22 16.99
C ALA A 197 11.97 -2.40 15.72
N ASP A 198 11.75 -1.07 15.74
CA ASP A 198 12.00 -0.16 14.61
C ASP A 198 11.41 -0.67 13.28
N SER A 199 10.22 -1.28 13.36
CA SER A 199 9.56 -1.95 12.23
C SER A 199 8.21 -1.34 11.87
N LEU A 200 7.76 -0.32 12.61
CA LEU A 200 6.48 0.33 12.36
C LEU A 200 6.49 1.12 11.04
N THR A 201 5.65 0.70 10.11
CA THR A 201 5.39 1.42 8.85
C THR A 201 4.14 2.30 8.95
N PRO A 202 4.01 3.35 8.10
CA PRO A 202 2.80 4.16 8.05
C PRO A 202 1.51 3.35 7.76
N ARG A 203 1.61 2.30 6.93
CA ARG A 203 0.47 1.42 6.61
C ARG A 203 0.03 0.57 7.79
N GLN A 204 0.99 0.00 8.54
CA GLN A 204 0.71 -0.74 9.77
C GLN A 204 0.05 0.17 10.81
N LEU A 205 0.58 1.39 11.00
CA LEU A 205 -0.02 2.38 11.90
C LEU A 205 -1.46 2.74 11.48
N GLN A 206 -1.69 2.98 10.18
CA GLN A 206 -3.02 3.26 9.65
C GLN A 206 -3.99 2.09 9.92
N LEU A 207 -3.57 0.84 9.69
CA LEU A 207 -4.36 -0.38 9.96
C LEU A 207 -4.73 -0.51 11.45
N LEU A 208 -3.76 -0.36 12.34
CA LEU A 208 -3.97 -0.46 13.79
C LEU A 208 -4.94 0.62 14.29
N LEU A 209 -4.80 1.86 13.80
CA LEU A 209 -5.69 2.96 14.15
C LEU A 209 -7.10 2.76 13.58
N LEU A 210 -7.25 2.28 12.35
CA LEU A 210 -8.56 1.99 11.77
C LEU A 210 -9.34 0.93 12.57
N ALA A 211 -8.64 -0.04 13.17
CA ALA A 211 -9.23 -1.09 13.97
C ALA A 211 -9.41 -0.75 15.46
N ALA A 212 -8.74 0.29 15.95
CA ALA A 212 -8.78 0.69 17.36
C ALA A 212 -10.08 1.43 17.70
N ASN A 213 -10.54 1.26 18.95
CA ASN A 213 -11.61 2.09 19.50
C ASN A 213 -11.10 3.53 19.77
N ALA A 214 -12.00 4.43 20.18
CA ALA A 214 -11.63 5.83 20.39
C ALA A 214 -10.56 6.02 21.48
N ASP A 215 -10.62 5.25 22.57
CA ASP A 215 -9.69 5.36 23.69
C ASP A 215 -8.30 4.82 23.34
N ASP A 216 -8.24 3.68 22.66
CA ASP A 216 -7.00 3.09 22.15
C ASP A 216 -6.33 4.00 21.11
N LYS A 217 -7.11 4.64 20.22
CA LYS A 217 -6.56 5.64 19.28
C LYS A 217 -5.84 6.77 20.01
N ILE A 218 -6.41 7.27 21.09
CA ILE A 218 -5.81 8.35 21.90
C ILE A 218 -4.54 7.84 22.58
N ARG A 219 -4.60 6.65 23.18
CA ARG A 219 -3.47 6.00 23.85
C ARG A 219 -2.29 5.80 22.89
N ILE A 220 -2.57 5.33 21.68
CA ILE A 220 -1.60 5.17 20.58
C ILE A 220 -0.95 6.52 20.22
N ILE A 221 -1.75 7.56 19.97
CA ILE A 221 -1.24 8.89 19.60
C ILE A 221 -0.36 9.47 20.70
N ASN A 222 -0.79 9.37 21.97
CA ASN A 222 -0.01 9.86 23.09
C ASN A 222 1.33 9.13 23.23
N ALA A 223 1.36 7.81 23.05
CA ALA A 223 2.61 7.05 23.06
C ALA A 223 3.55 7.47 21.94
N LEU A 224 3.03 7.69 20.73
CA LEU A 224 3.83 8.15 19.59
C LEU A 224 4.38 9.57 19.80
N SER A 225 3.62 10.45 20.44
CA SER A 225 4.06 11.83 20.70
C SER A 225 5.30 11.95 21.59
N LEU A 226 5.62 10.90 22.36
CA LEU A 226 6.83 10.82 23.18
C LEU A 226 8.05 10.29 22.42
N VAL A 227 7.84 9.69 21.25
CA VAL A 227 8.89 9.03 20.45
C VAL A 227 9.21 9.85 19.21
N ASP A 228 8.18 10.21 18.44
CA ASP A 228 8.32 10.91 17.16
C ASP A 228 7.06 11.75 16.88
N THR A 229 7.24 13.07 16.86
CA THR A 229 6.18 14.05 16.59
C THR A 229 5.56 13.87 15.20
N THR A 230 6.35 13.55 14.18
CA THR A 230 5.87 13.34 12.81
C THR A 230 5.01 12.08 12.71
N LEU A 231 5.41 10.99 13.37
CA LEU A 231 4.57 9.78 13.49
C LEU A 231 3.28 10.06 14.26
N ALA A 232 3.34 10.87 15.33
CA ALA A 232 2.16 11.27 16.08
C ALA A 232 1.18 12.11 15.22
N ILE A 233 1.69 13.04 14.41
CA ILE A 233 0.89 13.83 13.46
C ILE A 233 0.20 12.91 12.45
N ASN A 234 0.93 11.96 11.86
CA ASN A 234 0.36 10.97 10.95
C ASN A 234 -0.72 10.11 11.65
N ALA A 235 -0.48 9.70 12.91
CA ALA A 235 -1.45 8.96 13.71
C ALA A 235 -2.73 9.77 13.98
N MET A 236 -2.61 11.07 14.27
CA MET A 236 -3.77 11.96 14.37
C MET A 236 -4.58 11.95 13.08
N GLY A 237 -3.91 12.07 11.93
CA GLY A 237 -4.54 11.97 10.61
C GLY A 237 -5.27 10.65 10.39
N PHE A 238 -4.59 9.52 10.56
CA PHE A 238 -5.15 8.18 10.39
C PHE A 238 -6.30 7.86 11.35
N SER A 239 -6.29 8.44 12.56
CA SER A 239 -7.30 8.15 13.58
C SER A 239 -8.72 8.58 13.19
N GLY A 240 -8.84 9.60 12.33
CA GLY A 240 -10.13 10.21 11.98
C GLY A 240 -10.83 10.90 13.15
N LEU A 241 -10.12 11.23 14.24
CA LEU A 241 -10.72 11.89 15.40
C LEU A 241 -10.68 13.42 15.24
N SER A 242 -11.85 14.02 15.00
CA SER A 242 -12.01 15.47 14.74
C SER A 242 -11.48 16.37 15.86
N LYS A 243 -11.37 15.86 17.09
CA LYS A 243 -10.79 16.60 18.22
C LYS A 243 -9.32 16.99 18.01
N PHE A 244 -8.60 16.33 17.11
CA PHE A 244 -7.22 16.69 16.77
C PHE A 244 -7.13 17.76 15.67
N CYS A 245 -8.23 18.14 15.00
CA CYS A 245 -8.21 19.18 13.96
C CYS A 245 -7.60 20.51 14.45
N PRO A 246 -8.01 21.07 15.61
CA PRO A 246 -7.43 22.33 16.08
C PRO A 246 -5.92 22.23 16.31
N LEU A 247 -5.45 21.12 16.88
CA LEU A 247 -4.02 20.88 17.11
C LEU A 247 -3.25 20.77 15.79
N LEU A 248 -3.79 20.05 14.80
CA LEU A 248 -3.16 19.95 13.47
C LEU A 248 -3.11 21.30 12.75
N LEU A 249 -4.12 22.16 12.93
CA LEU A 249 -4.12 23.51 12.35
C LEU A 249 -3.08 24.42 13.01
N GLU A 250 -2.87 24.29 14.32
CA GLU A 250 -1.80 25.02 15.02
C GLU A 250 -0.40 24.52 14.62
N LEU A 251 -0.21 23.20 14.55
CA LEU A 251 1.04 22.59 14.11
C LEU A 251 1.37 22.92 12.64
N ASN A 252 0.37 23.12 11.78
CA ASN A 252 0.57 23.55 10.39
C ASN A 252 1.17 24.97 10.26
N LYS A 253 1.12 25.79 11.31
CA LYS A 253 1.81 27.09 11.35
C LYS A 253 3.32 26.94 11.59
N GLN A 254 3.76 25.76 12.04
CA GLN A 254 5.17 25.47 12.27
C GLN A 254 5.79 24.89 10.99
N PRO A 255 6.86 25.51 10.45
CA PRO A 255 7.42 25.11 9.16
C PRO A 255 7.98 23.68 9.18
N GLU A 256 8.48 23.22 10.33
CA GLU A 256 9.00 21.86 10.51
C GLU A 256 7.93 20.77 10.28
N TYR A 257 6.69 21.03 10.70
CA TYR A 257 5.62 20.03 10.67
C TYR A 257 4.58 20.27 9.59
N GLN A 258 4.71 21.35 8.82
CA GLN A 258 3.72 21.83 7.86
C GLN A 258 3.29 20.75 6.86
N VAL A 259 4.26 20.07 6.25
CA VAL A 259 3.97 19.01 5.25
C VAL A 259 3.25 17.82 5.90
N ALA A 260 3.70 17.38 7.07
CA ALA A 260 3.11 16.26 7.78
C ALA A 260 1.67 16.58 8.25
N THR A 261 1.42 17.81 8.70
CA THR A 261 0.09 18.25 9.15
C THR A 261 -0.89 18.43 8.00
N GLN A 262 -0.48 18.99 6.87
CA GLN A 262 -1.32 19.06 5.67
C GLN A 262 -1.73 17.66 5.21
N SER A 263 -0.76 16.75 5.13
CA SER A 263 -0.98 15.33 4.87
C SER A 263 -1.96 14.72 5.88
N ALA A 264 -1.75 14.93 7.19
CA ALA A 264 -2.62 14.40 8.23
C ALA A 264 -4.06 14.93 8.12
N LEU A 265 -4.26 16.21 7.79
CA LEU A 265 -5.59 16.81 7.59
C LEU A 265 -6.33 16.16 6.40
N ILE A 266 -5.64 15.97 5.26
CA ILE A 266 -6.23 15.30 4.09
C ILE A 266 -6.59 13.84 4.43
N THR A 267 -5.70 13.17 5.16
CA THR A 267 -5.90 11.79 5.62
C THR A 267 -7.08 11.68 6.56
N MET A 268 -7.24 12.64 7.47
CA MET A 268 -8.33 12.68 8.45
C MET A 268 -9.69 12.79 7.78
N LEU A 269 -9.80 13.59 6.72
CA LEU A 269 -11.01 13.65 5.90
C LEU A 269 -11.34 12.27 5.31
N GLY A 270 -10.33 11.54 4.81
CA GLY A 270 -10.53 10.18 4.32
C GLY A 270 -10.94 9.17 5.40
N ALA A 271 -10.31 9.24 6.57
CA ALA A 271 -10.65 8.39 7.71
C ALA A 271 -12.06 8.67 8.24
N LEU A 272 -12.48 9.95 8.30
CA LEU A 272 -13.82 10.37 8.71
C LEU A 272 -14.90 9.85 7.76
N VAL A 273 -14.69 9.97 6.44
CA VAL A 273 -15.59 9.40 5.43
C VAL A 273 -15.76 7.90 5.66
N THR A 274 -14.66 7.18 5.85
CA THR A 274 -14.69 5.72 5.99
C THR A 274 -15.33 5.29 7.32
N ALA A 275 -15.07 6.01 8.41
CA ALA A 275 -15.66 5.74 9.73
C ALA A 275 -17.18 6.02 9.76
N ALA A 276 -17.66 7.02 9.02
CA ALA A 276 -19.10 7.27 8.86
C ALA A 276 -19.79 6.06 8.21
N LEU A 277 -19.20 5.49 7.16
CA LEU A 277 -19.73 4.31 6.47
C LEU A 277 -19.81 3.05 7.36
N GLN A 278 -18.86 2.89 8.29
CA GLN A 278 -18.89 1.76 9.24
C GLN A 278 -20.01 1.86 10.28
N ARG A 279 -20.26 3.08 10.79
CA ARG A 279 -21.32 3.30 11.79
C ARG A 279 -22.69 3.02 11.19
N ASP A 280 -22.92 3.39 9.93
CA ASP A 280 -24.19 3.18 9.24
C ASP A 280 -24.52 1.70 8.98
N GLN A 281 -23.50 0.83 8.83
CA GLN A 281 -23.69 -0.63 8.77
C GLN A 281 -24.06 -1.24 10.13
N GLN A 282 -23.68 -0.59 11.24
CA GLN A 282 -24.01 -1.04 12.59
C GLN A 282 -25.35 -0.46 13.09
N THR A 283 -25.74 0.74 12.62
CA THR A 283 -27.01 1.40 12.97
C THR A 283 -28.19 1.02 12.09
N THR A 284 -28.04 0.10 11.12
CA THR A 284 -29.16 -0.40 10.31
C THR A 284 -30.20 -1.20 11.13
N ILE A 285 -29.99 -1.38 12.44
CA ILE A 285 -30.95 -1.99 13.37
C ILE A 285 -31.73 -0.94 14.19
N ALA A 286 -31.30 0.33 14.26
CA ALA A 286 -32.01 1.35 15.02
C ALA A 286 -31.60 2.77 14.63
N ALA A 287 -32.28 3.37 13.64
CA ALA A 287 -32.59 4.82 13.57
C ALA A 287 -33.09 5.21 12.18
N THR A 288 -34.36 4.93 11.89
CA THR A 288 -35.18 5.95 11.23
C THR A 288 -35.38 7.06 12.25
N LEU A 289 -34.68 8.18 12.10
CA LEU A 289 -35.12 9.54 12.43
C LEU A 289 -33.93 10.51 12.28
N LEU A 290 -34.15 11.52 11.44
CA LEU A 290 -33.41 12.78 11.34
C LEU A 290 -31.94 12.68 10.90
N SER A 291 -31.66 13.04 9.65
CA SER A 291 -30.34 13.57 9.30
C SER A 291 -30.46 14.59 8.18
N GLU A 292 -30.20 15.85 8.51
CA GLU A 292 -29.66 16.81 7.56
C GLU A 292 -28.43 16.17 6.91
N GLU A 293 -28.36 16.20 5.58
CA GLU A 293 -27.26 15.60 4.82
C GLU A 293 -25.96 16.36 5.09
N ARG A 294 -25.10 15.79 5.96
CA ARG A 294 -23.76 16.34 6.20
C ARG A 294 -22.88 16.05 4.98
N LEU A 295 -22.71 17.05 4.12
CA LEU A 295 -21.79 17.00 2.98
C LEU A 295 -20.35 16.79 3.49
N ILE A 296 -19.64 15.79 2.95
CA ILE A 296 -18.18 15.68 3.11
C ILE A 296 -17.56 15.89 1.73
N ALA A 297 -16.67 16.88 1.61
CA ALA A 297 -16.06 17.29 0.33
C ALA A 297 -17.09 17.68 -0.76
N GLY A 298 -18.21 18.31 -0.37
CA GLY A 298 -19.24 18.78 -1.32
C GLY A 298 -20.17 17.70 -1.86
N VAL A 299 -20.08 16.47 -1.35
CA VAL A 299 -20.92 15.34 -1.76
C VAL A 299 -21.66 14.80 -0.53
N ALA A 300 -22.97 14.60 -0.65
CA ALA A 300 -23.76 13.95 0.39
C ALA A 300 -23.27 12.50 0.55
N PRO A 301 -23.04 12.00 1.77
CA PRO A 301 -22.65 10.62 2.03
C PRO A 301 -23.85 9.70 1.79
N ALA A 302 -24.28 9.59 0.54
CA ALA A 302 -25.35 8.72 0.12
C ALA A 302 -24.84 7.27 0.09
N ARG A 303 -24.99 6.52 1.20
CA ARG A 303 -24.91 5.04 1.21
C ARG A 303 -23.71 4.44 0.43
N HIS A 304 -22.49 4.91 0.65
CA HIS A 304 -21.35 4.37 -0.10
C HIS A 304 -20.88 3.03 0.51
N ASN A 305 -20.97 1.96 -0.27
CA ASN A 305 -20.26 0.71 0.00
C ASN A 305 -18.73 1.01 0.02
N LEU A 306 -17.94 0.32 0.84
CA LEU A 306 -16.46 0.42 0.81
C LEU A 306 -15.90 0.26 -0.61
N ALA A 307 -16.53 -0.58 -1.43
CA ALA A 307 -16.19 -0.75 -2.85
C ALA A 307 -16.44 0.51 -3.71
N ALA A 308 -17.40 1.36 -3.36
CA ALA A 308 -17.63 2.63 -4.04
C ALA A 308 -16.53 3.65 -3.66
N LEU A 309 -16.17 3.71 -2.37
CA LEU A 309 -15.06 4.53 -1.89
C LEU A 309 -13.72 4.12 -2.52
N TRP A 310 -13.52 2.82 -2.77
CA TRP A 310 -12.37 2.34 -3.54
C TRP A 310 -12.30 2.90 -4.97
N ARG A 311 -13.45 3.08 -5.63
CA ARG A 311 -13.48 3.55 -7.03
C ARG A 311 -13.30 5.06 -7.17
N SER A 312 -13.82 5.83 -6.22
CA SER A 312 -13.86 7.29 -6.32
C SER A 312 -12.90 8.00 -5.36
N GLY A 313 -12.37 7.31 -4.35
CA GLY A 313 -11.53 7.91 -3.33
C GLY A 313 -10.09 8.17 -3.79
N ASN A 314 -9.42 9.06 -3.06
CA ASN A 314 -7.97 9.25 -3.17
C ASN A 314 -7.21 8.03 -2.60
N PRO A 315 -5.88 7.90 -2.79
CA PRO A 315 -5.14 6.71 -2.38
C PRO A 315 -5.29 6.38 -0.89
N ARG A 316 -5.42 7.38 -0.01
CA ARG A 316 -5.58 7.16 1.43
C ARG A 316 -6.95 6.61 1.79
N GLN A 317 -8.00 7.14 1.18
CA GLN A 317 -9.37 6.64 1.30
C GLN A 317 -9.50 5.22 0.75
N ARG A 318 -8.88 4.96 -0.40
CA ARG A 318 -8.84 3.63 -1.03
C ARG A 318 -8.15 2.62 -0.10
N PHE A 319 -6.97 2.96 0.45
CA PHE A 319 -6.29 2.08 1.40
C PHE A 319 -7.16 1.84 2.62
N ALA A 320 -7.73 2.88 3.23
CA ALA A 320 -8.59 2.74 4.40
C ALA A 320 -9.80 1.82 4.12
N SER A 321 -10.43 1.96 2.95
CA SER A 321 -11.55 1.10 2.54
C SER A 321 -11.15 -0.38 2.38
N ALA A 322 -9.99 -0.64 1.77
CA ALA A 322 -9.47 -2.00 1.59
C ALA A 322 -9.01 -2.61 2.92
N ALA A 323 -8.31 -1.84 3.74
CA ALA A 323 -7.88 -2.21 5.08
C ALA A 323 -9.08 -2.62 5.96
N LEU A 324 -10.13 -1.79 6.01
CA LEU A 324 -11.34 -2.13 6.77
C LEU A 324 -12.05 -3.37 6.23
N ARG A 325 -12.04 -3.57 4.91
CA ARG A 325 -12.60 -4.77 4.29
C ARG A 325 -11.86 -6.04 4.75
N VAL A 326 -10.53 -6.01 4.78
CA VAL A 326 -9.68 -7.11 5.27
C VAL A 326 -9.90 -7.35 6.77
N LEU A 327 -9.96 -6.28 7.57
CA LEU A 327 -10.20 -6.38 9.02
C LEU A 327 -11.57 -6.97 9.35
N GLN A 328 -12.60 -6.69 8.55
CA GLN A 328 -13.94 -7.27 8.69
C GLN A 328 -14.01 -8.73 8.21
N GLN A 329 -13.18 -9.11 7.24
CA GLN A 329 -13.15 -10.46 6.66
C GLN A 329 -11.70 -10.94 6.50
N PRO A 330 -11.10 -11.47 7.58
CA PRO A 330 -9.75 -12.01 7.54
C PRO A 330 -9.61 -13.08 6.46
N GLY A 331 -8.51 -13.03 5.71
CA GLY A 331 -8.25 -13.93 4.59
C GLY A 331 -8.46 -13.30 3.21
N LEU A 332 -8.93 -12.06 3.14
CA LEU A 332 -8.83 -11.25 1.93
C LEU A 332 -7.40 -10.67 1.81
N PRO A 333 -6.86 -10.54 0.58
CA PRO A 333 -5.58 -9.87 0.37
C PRO A 333 -5.71 -8.37 0.63
N LEU A 334 -4.71 -7.76 1.28
CA LEU A 334 -4.62 -6.32 1.45
C LEU A 334 -4.23 -5.67 0.11
N ALA A 335 -5.10 -4.81 -0.38
CA ALA A 335 -4.86 -4.08 -1.63
C ALA A 335 -4.05 -2.81 -1.38
N GLU A 336 -2.97 -2.62 -2.17
CA GLU A 336 -2.21 -1.37 -2.18
C GLU A 336 -2.72 -0.43 -3.30
N PRO A 337 -3.28 0.75 -2.95
CA PRO A 337 -3.85 1.68 -3.93
C PRO A 337 -2.83 2.30 -4.88
N THR A 338 -1.54 2.18 -4.59
CA THR A 338 -0.42 2.75 -5.35
C THR A 338 0.16 1.77 -6.36
N SER A 339 -0.20 0.48 -6.28
CA SER A 339 0.16 -0.54 -7.27
C SER A 339 -0.35 -0.17 -8.67
N TRP A 340 0.15 -0.87 -9.69
CA TRP A 340 -0.27 -0.72 -11.07
C TRP A 340 -1.79 -0.74 -11.22
N ARG A 341 -2.33 0.21 -11.99
CA ARG A 341 -3.76 0.48 -12.18
C ARG A 341 -4.54 0.73 -10.90
N GLY A 342 -3.84 1.11 -9.84
CA GLY A 342 -4.38 1.42 -8.52
C GLY A 342 -4.73 0.21 -7.67
N GLY A 343 -4.22 -0.98 -7.99
CA GLY A 343 -4.49 -2.22 -7.27
C GLY A 343 -5.87 -2.82 -7.52
N VAL A 344 -6.11 -4.01 -6.97
CA VAL A 344 -7.38 -4.75 -7.12
C VAL A 344 -8.17 -4.69 -5.81
N TRP A 345 -9.46 -4.36 -5.89
CA TRP A 345 -10.35 -4.35 -4.73
C TRP A 345 -10.41 -5.76 -4.08
N PRO A 346 -10.24 -5.89 -2.74
CA PRO A 346 -10.34 -7.17 -2.05
C PRO A 346 -11.74 -7.78 -2.15
N VAL A 347 -11.82 -8.87 -2.90
CA VAL A 347 -13.00 -9.73 -3.05
C VAL A 347 -12.66 -11.17 -2.65
N ALA A 348 -13.68 -11.90 -2.17
CA ALA A 348 -13.54 -13.27 -1.67
C ALA A 348 -13.34 -14.28 -2.79
#